data_AF-A0A7L9CFT1-F1
#
_entry.id   AF-A0A7L9CFT1-F1
#
_cell.length_a   1.000
_cell.length_b   1.000
_cell.length_c   1.000
_cell.angle_alpha   90.00
_cell.angle_beta   90.00
_cell.angle_gamma   90.00
#
_symmetry.space_group_name_H-M   'P 1'
#
loop_
_entity.id
_entity.type
_entity.pdbx_description
1 polymer ?
#
loop_
_entity_poly.entity_id
_entity_poly.type
_entity_poly.pdbx_seq_one_letter_code
_entity_poly.pdbx_strand_id
1 'polypeptide(L)'
;DEGFHLLHIGAWDNDLSLEILKDWIDLVDDDGWVAREQILGDEARSKVPPEFITQVPSHANPPTLTMAVTAFIDRLKSHPTGPSDSDLGMDFAMSDQILFSDALLSSSGDAYLRNPELAQQFLRSIYPKLKRHY
;
A
#
# COMPACT_ATOMS: atom_id res chain seq x y z
N ASP A 1 8.60 8.75 -5.72
CA ASP A 1 9.19 8.05 -4.56
C ASP A 1 8.26 7.02 -3.99
N GLU A 2 7.04 7.42 -3.62
CA GLU A 2 6.14 6.58 -2.83
C GLU A 2 5.92 5.15 -3.35
N GLY A 3 5.73 4.98 -4.65
CA GLY A 3 5.62 3.63 -5.22
C GLY A 3 6.76 2.67 -4.83
N PHE A 4 7.99 3.16 -4.70
CA PHE A 4 9.15 2.36 -4.26
C PHE A 4 9.14 2.09 -2.75
N HIS A 5 8.67 3.04 -1.93
CA HIS A 5 8.49 2.83 -0.50
C HIS A 5 7.46 1.72 -0.24
N LEU A 6 6.33 1.78 -0.96
CA LEU A 6 5.25 0.81 -0.83
C LEU A 6 5.63 -0.62 -1.26
N LEU A 7 6.65 -0.79 -2.10
CA LEU A 7 7.20 -2.13 -2.37
C LEU A 7 7.80 -2.78 -1.12
N HIS A 8 8.48 -1.98 -0.28
CA HIS A 8 9.13 -2.47 0.93
C HIS A 8 8.14 -2.55 2.09
N ILE A 9 7.34 -1.50 2.29
CA ILE A 9 6.29 -1.48 3.32
C ILE A 9 5.34 -2.64 3.08
N GLY A 10 4.85 -2.83 1.85
CA GLY A 10 3.90 -3.91 1.55
C GLY A 10 4.47 -5.32 1.62
N ALA A 11 5.80 -5.48 1.69
CA ALA A 11 6.43 -6.77 1.97
C ALA A 11 6.50 -7.07 3.49
N TRP A 12 6.38 -6.05 4.33
CA TRP A 12 6.40 -6.17 5.79
C TRP A 12 5.00 -6.05 6.41
N ASP A 13 4.20 -5.08 5.97
CA ASP A 13 2.82 -4.83 6.36
C ASP A 13 2.02 -4.43 5.11
N ASN A 14 1.25 -5.39 4.58
CA ASN A 14 0.49 -5.20 3.36
C ASN A 14 -0.63 -4.17 3.58
N ASP A 15 -1.37 -4.27 4.68
CA ASP A 15 -2.55 -3.44 4.94
C ASP A 15 -2.17 -1.97 5.10
N LEU A 16 -1.06 -1.67 5.81
CA LEU A 16 -0.50 -0.31 5.89
C LEU A 16 -0.11 0.23 4.51
N SER A 17 0.50 -0.61 3.65
CA SER A 17 0.86 -0.19 2.30
C SER A 17 -0.38 0.18 1.46
N LEU A 18 -1.50 -0.50 1.69
CA LEU A 18 -2.76 -0.23 1.00
C LEU A 18 -3.46 1.02 1.53
N GLU A 19 -3.35 1.31 2.83
CA GLU A 19 -3.82 2.56 3.42
C GLU A 19 -3.10 3.76 2.79
N ILE A 20 -1.77 3.76 2.79
CA ILE A 20 -0.95 4.83 2.20
C ILE A 20 -1.24 4.97 0.71
N LEU A 21 -1.32 3.85 -0.03
CA LEU A 21 -1.67 3.87 -1.45
C LEU A 21 -3.01 4.53 -1.70
N LYS A 22 -4.02 4.20 -0.88
CA LYS A 22 -5.36 4.76 -1.00
C LYS A 22 -5.36 6.26 -0.73
N ASP A 23 -4.64 6.72 0.29
CA ASP A 23 -4.53 8.15 0.60
C ASP A 23 -3.93 8.95 -0.56
N TRP A 24 -2.90 8.40 -1.22
CA TRP A 24 -2.34 9.01 -2.42
C TRP A 24 -3.30 9.03 -3.61
N ILE A 25 -3.98 7.90 -3.86
CA ILE A 25 -4.99 7.83 -4.93
C ILE A 25 -6.14 8.79 -4.64
N ASP A 26 -6.46 9.03 -3.38
CA ASP A 26 -7.54 9.93 -3.00
C ASP A 26 -7.27 11.40 -3.28
N LEU A 27 -6.00 11.77 -3.45
CA LEU A 27 -5.56 13.11 -3.84
C LEU A 27 -5.66 13.38 -5.35
N VAL A 28 -5.96 12.36 -6.16
CA VAL A 28 -6.21 12.54 -7.60
C VAL A 28 -7.48 13.37 -7.80
N ASP A 29 -7.33 14.49 -8.49
CA ASP A 29 -8.41 15.44 -8.75
C ASP A 29 -9.35 15.00 -9.89
N ASP A 30 -10.30 15.87 -10.24
CA ASP A 30 -11.32 15.60 -11.26
C ASP A 30 -10.76 15.59 -12.71
N ASP A 31 -9.56 16.14 -12.91
CA ASP A 31 -8.82 16.10 -14.17
C ASP A 31 -7.80 14.95 -14.22
N GLY A 32 -7.69 14.18 -13.14
CA GLY A 32 -6.75 13.06 -13.03
C GLY A 32 -5.34 13.49 -12.63
N TRP A 33 -5.15 14.73 -12.20
CA TRP A 33 -3.85 15.22 -11.74
C TRP A 33 -3.66 14.98 -10.24
N VAL A 34 -2.40 14.80 -9.84
CA VAL A 34 -1.98 14.73 -8.44
C VAL A 34 -0.66 15.47 -8.29
N ALA A 35 -0.53 16.28 -7.24
CA ALA A 35 0.69 17.02 -7.00
C ALA A 35 1.89 16.10 -6.72
N ARG A 36 3.04 16.46 -7.29
CA ARG A 36 4.29 15.71 -7.13
C ARG A 36 4.82 15.72 -5.70
N GLU A 37 4.59 16.82 -4.99
CA GLU A 37 4.99 17.01 -3.60
C GLU A 37 3.78 17.50 -2.81
N GLN A 38 3.46 16.79 -1.72
CA GLN A 38 2.32 17.10 -0.87
C GLN A 38 2.76 18.03 0.27
N ILE A 39 2.65 19.34 0.04
CA ILE A 39 3.07 20.38 0.99
C ILE A 39 1.82 20.91 1.72
N LEU A 40 1.31 20.11 2.65
CA LEU A 40 0.03 20.36 3.32
C LEU A 40 0.21 21.07 4.67
N GLY A 41 -0.49 22.18 4.86
CA GLY A 41 -0.47 22.96 6.10
C GLY A 41 0.76 23.86 6.27
N ASP A 42 0.73 24.70 7.29
CA ASP A 42 1.75 25.75 7.49
C ASP A 42 3.08 25.18 8.00
N GLU A 43 3.05 24.08 8.75
CA GLU A 43 4.25 23.39 9.20
C GLU A 43 5.09 22.90 8.01
N ALA A 44 4.48 22.16 7.07
CA ALA A 44 5.18 21.68 5.88
C ALA A 44 5.68 22.85 5.01
N ARG A 45 4.85 23.88 4.80
CA ARG A 45 5.23 25.08 4.03
C ARG A 45 6.41 25.83 4.65
N SER A 46 6.53 25.85 5.98
CA SER A 46 7.66 26.50 6.66
C SER A 46 9.02 25.86 6.35
N LYS A 47 9.03 24.64 5.81
CA LYS A 47 10.24 23.87 5.47
C LYS A 47 10.60 23.90 3.98
N VAL A 48 9.77 24.54 3.14
CA VAL A 48 9.93 24.54 1.69
C VAL A 48 10.12 25.97 1.20
N PRO A 49 11.16 26.27 0.39
CA PRO A 49 11.32 27.58 -0.24
C PRO A 49 10.06 28.00 -1.03
N PRO A 50 9.62 29.27 -0.96
CA PRO A 50 8.36 29.72 -1.56
C PRO A 50 8.20 29.38 -3.04
N GLU A 51 9.28 29.41 -3.80
CA GLU A 51 9.33 29.08 -5.23
C GLU A 51 8.97 27.62 -5.54
N PHE A 52 9.07 26.69 -4.58
CA PHE A 52 8.74 25.27 -4.74
C PHE A 52 7.37 24.89 -4.18
N ILE A 53 6.67 25.80 -3.50
CA ILE A 53 5.34 25.52 -2.93
C ILE A 53 4.29 25.40 -4.04
N THR A 54 4.37 26.26 -5.06
CA THR A 54 3.38 26.29 -6.15
C THR A 54 3.53 25.06 -7.03
N GLN A 55 2.48 24.26 -7.13
CA GLN A 55 2.41 23.09 -7.99
C GLN A 55 1.80 23.46 -9.34
N VAL A 56 2.19 22.75 -10.41
CA VAL A 56 1.76 23.04 -11.80
C VAL A 56 1.03 21.82 -12.38
N PRO A 57 -0.30 21.89 -12.60
CA PRO A 57 -1.09 20.76 -13.09
C PRO A 57 -0.71 20.19 -14.46
N SER A 58 -0.02 20.97 -15.30
CA SER A 58 0.50 20.49 -16.58
C SER A 58 1.79 19.67 -16.45
N HIS A 59 2.41 19.60 -15.26
CA HIS A 59 3.60 18.80 -15.00
C HIS A 59 3.21 17.46 -14.37
N ALA A 60 3.59 16.38 -15.04
CA ALA A 60 3.41 15.02 -14.56
C ALA A 60 4.68 14.48 -13.87
N ASN A 61 4.52 13.36 -13.17
CA ASN A 61 5.59 12.60 -12.57
C ASN A 61 5.52 11.13 -13.03
N PRO A 62 6.63 10.38 -12.97
CA PRO A 62 6.60 8.95 -13.21
C PRO A 62 5.55 8.22 -12.34
N PRO A 63 4.74 7.32 -12.92
CA PRO A 63 3.59 6.71 -12.26
C PRO A 63 3.96 5.58 -11.29
N THR A 64 4.83 5.81 -10.31
CA THR A 64 5.35 4.70 -9.48
C THR A 64 4.28 4.06 -8.59
N LEU A 65 3.17 4.74 -8.30
CA LEU A 65 2.05 4.16 -7.54
C LEU A 65 1.42 2.92 -8.20
N THR A 66 1.47 2.80 -9.55
CA THR A 66 0.99 1.56 -10.19
C THR A 66 1.89 0.37 -9.90
N MET A 67 3.17 0.59 -9.63
CA MET A 67 4.08 -0.48 -9.19
C MET A 67 3.62 -1.08 -7.86
N ALA A 68 3.13 -0.24 -6.93
CA ALA A 68 2.57 -0.69 -5.66
C ALA A 68 1.28 -1.49 -5.86
N VAL A 69 0.39 -1.06 -6.76
CA VAL A 69 -0.82 -1.81 -7.13
C VAL A 69 -0.47 -3.18 -7.70
N THR A 70 0.47 -3.25 -8.65
CA THR A 70 0.91 -4.53 -9.24
C THR A 70 1.53 -5.44 -8.19
N ALA A 71 2.41 -4.91 -7.34
CA ALA A 71 3.04 -5.68 -6.27
C ALA A 71 2.02 -6.25 -5.27
N PHE A 72 0.98 -5.48 -4.92
CA PHE A 72 -0.13 -5.99 -4.11
C PHE A 72 -0.87 -7.14 -4.79
N ILE A 73 -1.23 -6.97 -6.07
CA ILE A 73 -1.92 -8.00 -6.84
C ILE A 73 -1.09 -9.29 -6.93
N ASP A 74 0.23 -9.16 -7.10
CA ASP A 74 1.14 -10.30 -7.15
C ASP A 74 1.23 -11.01 -5.80
N ARG A 75 1.33 -10.26 -4.69
CA ARG A 75 1.25 -10.83 -3.33
C ARG A 75 -0.07 -11.57 -3.11
N LEU A 76 -1.20 -10.98 -3.49
CA LEU A 76 -2.53 -11.58 -3.37
C LEU A 76 -2.63 -12.91 -4.15
N LYS A 77 -2.08 -12.97 -5.36
CA LYS A 77 -2.04 -14.20 -6.17
C LYS A 77 -1.11 -15.27 -5.60
N SER A 78 -0.02 -14.86 -4.95
CA SER A 78 0.93 -15.78 -4.32
C SER A 78 0.49 -16.25 -2.93
N HIS A 79 -0.49 -15.58 -2.31
CA HIS A 79 -0.93 -15.91 -0.97
C HIS A 79 -1.63 -17.28 -0.96
N PRO A 80 -1.23 -18.22 -0.09
CA PRO A 80 -1.83 -19.55 -0.06
C PRO A 80 -3.32 -19.45 0.29
N THR A 81 -4.20 -19.91 -0.60
CA THR A 81 -5.65 -19.96 -0.35
C THR A 81 -6.08 -21.19 0.46
N GLY A 82 -5.12 -21.92 1.04
CA GLY A 82 -5.33 -23.12 1.84
C GLY A 82 -5.13 -22.87 3.33
N PRO A 83 -5.54 -23.81 4.21
CA PRO A 83 -5.24 -23.72 5.63
C PRO A 83 -3.73 -23.62 5.84
N SER A 84 -3.29 -22.70 6.68
CA SER A 84 -1.88 -22.60 7.05
C SER A 84 -1.42 -23.84 7.83
N ASP A 85 -0.12 -24.12 7.87
CA ASP A 85 0.42 -25.23 8.69
C ASP A 85 0.05 -25.07 10.18
N SER A 86 -0.09 -23.82 10.64
CA SER A 86 -0.64 -23.48 11.96
C SER A 86 -2.13 -23.84 12.09
N ASP A 87 -2.96 -23.58 11.06
CA ASP A 87 -4.37 -23.99 11.04
C ASP A 87 -4.52 -25.52 11.05
N LEU A 88 -3.55 -26.23 10.47
CA LEU A 88 -3.50 -27.69 10.44
C LEU A 88 -2.84 -28.29 11.70
N GLY A 89 -2.39 -27.47 12.65
CA GLY A 89 -1.77 -27.92 13.91
C GLY A 89 -0.41 -28.59 13.72
N MET A 90 0.31 -28.29 12.64
CA MET A 90 1.60 -28.91 12.32
C MET A 90 2.81 -28.23 13.01
N ASP A 91 2.60 -27.12 13.73
CA ASP A 91 3.65 -26.35 14.42
C ASP A 91 4.27 -27.06 15.64
N PHE A 92 3.64 -28.10 16.17
CA PHE A 92 4.08 -28.77 17.41
C PHE A 92 5.31 -29.68 17.23
N ALA A 93 5.81 -29.89 16.01
CA ALA A 93 6.90 -30.84 15.78
C ALA A 93 8.31 -30.29 16.08
N MET A 94 8.50 -28.98 16.28
CA MET A 94 9.83 -28.34 16.34
C MET A 94 10.00 -27.36 17.55
N SER A 95 9.39 -27.65 18.70
CA SER A 95 9.51 -26.77 19.88
C SER A 95 10.76 -27.08 20.72
N ASP A 96 11.89 -26.42 20.44
CA ASP A 96 12.91 -26.20 21.47
C ASP A 96 13.77 -24.94 21.28
N GLN A 97 13.33 -23.99 20.45
CA GLN A 97 13.90 -22.64 20.43
C GLN A 97 12.77 -21.62 20.53
N ILE A 98 12.92 -20.70 21.48
CA ILE A 98 12.01 -19.59 21.73
C ILE A 98 12.00 -18.72 20.48
N LEU A 99 11.07 -18.99 19.58
CA LEU A 99 10.75 -18.15 18.43
C LEU A 99 10.02 -16.93 18.99
N PHE A 100 10.64 -15.75 18.91
CA PHE A 100 9.88 -14.50 18.99
C PHE A 100 8.79 -14.61 17.92
N SER A 101 7.54 -14.79 18.33
CA SER A 101 6.49 -15.24 17.43
C SER A 101 6.09 -14.12 16.47
N ASP A 102 6.65 -14.18 15.27
CA ASP A 102 6.22 -13.44 14.07
C ASP A 102 4.71 -13.61 13.81
N ALA A 103 4.10 -14.66 14.37
CA ALA A 103 2.66 -14.92 14.34
C ALA A 103 1.80 -13.77 14.90
N LEU A 104 2.27 -13.00 15.90
CA LEU A 104 1.53 -11.86 16.46
C LEU A 104 1.62 -10.59 15.59
N LEU A 105 2.67 -10.47 14.76
CA LEU A 105 2.83 -9.38 13.79
C LEU A 105 2.09 -9.72 12.48
N SER A 106 2.13 -10.98 12.04
CA SER A 106 1.45 -11.45 10.82
C SER A 106 -0.08 -11.38 10.88
N SER A 107 -0.68 -11.18 12.06
CA SER A 107 -2.14 -11.07 12.17
C SER A 107 -2.66 -9.68 11.81
N SER A 108 -1.83 -8.62 11.91
CA SER A 108 -2.32 -7.24 11.86
C SER A 108 -2.12 -6.53 10.53
N GLY A 109 -1.36 -7.09 9.59
CA GLY A 109 -0.97 -6.42 8.34
C GLY A 109 -1.31 -7.19 7.05
N ASP A 110 -2.00 -8.32 7.13
CA ASP A 110 -2.29 -9.20 5.97
C ASP A 110 -3.79 -9.47 5.76
N ALA A 111 -4.70 -8.67 6.34
CA ALA A 111 -6.13 -8.93 6.26
C ALA A 111 -6.64 -8.92 4.81
N TYR A 112 -6.10 -8.04 3.96
CA TYR A 112 -6.43 -8.02 2.54
C TYR A 112 -5.86 -9.21 1.76
N LEU A 113 -4.78 -9.84 2.22
CA LEU A 113 -4.24 -11.04 1.58
C LEU A 113 -5.01 -12.30 1.98
N ARG A 114 -5.47 -12.38 3.24
CA ARG A 114 -6.24 -13.52 3.77
C ARG A 114 -7.70 -13.54 3.29
N ASN A 115 -8.25 -12.38 2.93
CA ASN A 115 -9.65 -12.23 2.52
C ASN A 115 -9.76 -11.66 1.08
N PRO A 116 -9.99 -12.52 0.07
CA PRO A 116 -10.12 -12.11 -1.32
C PRO A 116 -11.25 -11.11 -1.58
N GLU A 117 -12.37 -11.19 -0.85
CA GLU A 117 -13.48 -10.25 -0.98
C GLU A 117 -13.08 -8.84 -0.54
N LEU A 118 -12.32 -8.72 0.57
CA LEU A 118 -11.79 -7.42 1.02
C LEU A 118 -10.80 -6.85 0.01
N ALA A 119 -9.88 -7.68 -0.53
CA ALA A 119 -8.97 -7.24 -1.60
C ALA A 119 -9.73 -6.73 -2.84
N GLN A 120 -10.76 -7.45 -3.27
CA GLN A 120 -11.59 -7.01 -4.41
C GLN A 120 -12.33 -5.71 -4.12
N GLN A 121 -12.87 -5.54 -2.91
CA GLN A 121 -13.52 -4.29 -2.50
C GLN A 121 -12.53 -3.13 -2.52
N PHE A 122 -11.31 -3.33 -1.99
CA PHE A 122 -10.25 -2.33 -2.03
C PHE A 122 -9.91 -1.93 -3.47
N LEU A 123 -9.62 -2.89 -4.35
CA LEU A 123 -9.28 -2.63 -5.75
C LEU A 123 -10.41 -1.89 -6.47
N ARG A 124 -11.67 -2.26 -6.24
CA ARG A 124 -12.84 -1.56 -6.80
C ARG A 124 -12.96 -0.12 -6.28
N SER A 125 -12.58 0.13 -5.03
CA SER A 125 -12.69 1.47 -4.43
C SER A 125 -11.69 2.45 -5.05
N ILE A 126 -10.46 2.01 -5.34
CA ILE A 126 -9.41 2.88 -5.90
C ILE A 126 -9.48 3.01 -7.43
N TYR A 127 -10.08 2.03 -8.11
CA TYR A 127 -10.08 1.93 -9.57
C TYR A 127 -10.63 3.18 -10.31
N PRO A 128 -11.73 3.85 -9.88
CA PRO A 128 -12.23 5.01 -10.61
C PRO A 128 -11.24 6.18 -10.68
N LYS A 129 -10.57 6.49 -9.56
CA LYS A 129 -9.55 7.54 -9.51
C LYS A 129 -8.28 7.12 -10.24
N LEU A 130 -7.86 5.87 -10.06
CA LEU A 130 -6.73 5.31 -10.80
C LEU A 130 -6.98 5.39 -12.32
N LYS A 131 -8.15 4.98 -12.80
CA LYS A 131 -8.55 5.07 -14.22
C LYS A 131 -8.61 6.51 -14.73
N ARG A 132 -8.92 7.49 -13.88
CA ARG A 132 -8.90 8.90 -14.29
C ARG A 132 -7.47 9.40 -14.48
N HIS A 133 -6.55 8.93 -13.64
CA HIS A 133 -5.14 9.29 -13.69
C HIS A 133 -4.38 8.72 -14.92
N TYR A 134 -4.88 7.64 -15.54
CA TYR A 134 -4.26 6.92 -16.68
C TYR A 134 -5.16 6.83 -17.90
#